data_AF-A0AAD9ICP8-F1
#
_entry.id   AF-A0AAD9ICP8-F1
#
_cell.length_a   1.000
_cell.length_b   1.000
_cell.length_c   1.000
_cell.angle_alpha   90.00
_cell.angle_beta   90.00
_cell.angle_gamma   90.00
#
_symmetry.space_group_name_H-M   'P 1'
#
loop_
_entity.id
_entity.type
_entity.pdbx_description
1 polymer ?
#
loop_
_entity_poly.entity_id
_entity_poly.type
_entity_poly.pdbx_seq_one_letter_code
_entity_poly.pdbx_strand_id
1 'polypeptide(L)'
;MSAQLEEERKQYEEQIDIVITSLKDDPGNAELLALQEELVQMIKLIDDSLAEFKPKASAPKTATKTASPPPPPEEKWSRENHPAFKKTAAPAPPPPVEEKEAEPLVITYQVNDNVMAKWVTGDKGFYPARITAVTEAQG
;
A
#
# COMPACT_ATOMS: atom_id res chain seq x y z
N MET A 1 12.97 2.22 18.35
CA MET A 1 12.63 3.24 17.36
C MET A 1 13.70 3.34 16.28
N SER A 2 15.00 3.46 16.60
CA SER A 2 16.07 3.40 15.58
C SER A 2 16.08 2.10 14.77
N ALA A 3 15.93 0.93 15.42
CA ALA A 3 15.91 -0.36 14.73
C ALA A 3 14.74 -0.52 13.74
N GLN A 4 13.58 0.08 14.03
CA GLN A 4 12.44 0.08 13.11
C GLN A 4 12.70 0.96 11.89
N LEU A 5 13.28 2.15 12.10
CA LEU A 5 13.69 3.03 11.01
C LEU A 5 14.76 2.38 10.12
N GLU A 6 15.72 1.66 10.70
CA GLU A 6 16.73 0.91 9.93
C GLU A 6 16.13 -0.21 9.09
N GLU A 7 15.13 -0.91 9.62
CA GLU A 7 14.40 -1.96 8.88
C GLU A 7 13.56 -1.38 7.75
N GLU A 8 12.87 -0.27 8.01
CA GLU A 8 12.06 0.45 7.02
C GLU A 8 12.95 1.00 5.88
N ARG A 9 14.11 1.56 6.21
CA ARG A 9 15.15 1.97 5.24
C ARG A 9 15.51 0.82 4.30
N LYS A 10 15.79 -0.35 4.87
CA LYS A 10 16.19 -1.54 4.11
C LYS A 10 15.06 -2.03 3.19
N GLN A 11 13.81 -1.99 3.64
CA GLN A 11 12.66 -2.34 2.82
C GLN A 11 12.48 -1.41 1.62
N TYR A 12 12.70 -0.12 1.79
CA TYR A 12 12.68 0.83 0.68
C TYR A 12 13.86 0.61 -0.29
N GLU A 13 15.04 0.25 0.20
CA GLU A 13 16.18 -0.12 -0.66
C GLU A 13 15.87 -1.36 -1.51
N GLU A 14 15.24 -2.40 -0.93
CA GLU A 14 14.80 -3.58 -1.69
C GLU A 14 13.75 -3.22 -2.76
N GLN A 15 12.84 -2.29 -2.46
CA GLN A 15 11.86 -1.82 -3.45
C GLN A 15 12.51 -1.05 -4.60
N ILE A 16 13.53 -0.22 -4.31
CA ILE A 16 14.29 0.48 -5.34
C ILE A 16 14.95 -0.52 -6.30
N ASP A 17 15.53 -1.63 -5.80
CA ASP A 17 16.16 -2.64 -6.65
C ASP A 17 15.15 -3.31 -7.61
N ILE A 18 13.94 -3.59 -7.12
CA ILE A 18 12.83 -4.14 -7.93
C ILE A 18 12.40 -3.12 -9.00
N VAL A 19 12.27 -1.84 -8.62
CA VAL A 19 11.89 -0.76 -9.54
C VAL A 19 12.97 -0.54 -10.60
N ILE A 20 14.25 -0.54 -10.23
CA ILE A 20 15.38 -0.45 -11.16
C ILE A 20 15.38 -1.63 -12.13
N THR A 21 15.11 -2.84 -11.64
CA THR A 21 15.02 -4.03 -12.48
C THR A 21 13.86 -3.92 -13.46
N SER A 22 12.73 -3.36 -13.04
CA SER A 22 11.57 -3.11 -13.91
C SER A 22 11.83 -1.99 -14.92
N LEU A 23 12.53 -0.92 -14.52
CA LEU A 23 12.98 0.17 -15.40
C LEU A 23 14.02 -0.27 -16.42
N LYS A 24 14.75 -1.35 -16.18
CA LYS A 24 15.62 -1.96 -17.22
C LYS A 24 14.81 -2.57 -18.35
N ASP A 25 13.63 -3.12 -18.04
CA ASP A 25 12.71 -3.69 -19.03
C ASP A 25 11.91 -2.58 -19.73
N ASP A 26 11.49 -1.54 -18.99
CA ASP A 26 10.74 -0.39 -19.50
C ASP A 26 11.30 0.97 -18.99
N PRO A 27 12.38 1.49 -19.60
CA PRO A 27 13.06 2.71 -19.12
C PRO A 27 12.24 3.99 -19.35
N GLY A 28 11.17 3.92 -20.14
CA GLY A 28 10.27 5.04 -20.41
C GLY A 28 9.09 5.16 -19.44
N ASN A 29 9.01 4.27 -18.44
CA ASN A 29 7.88 4.20 -17.53
C ASN A 29 7.89 5.37 -16.54
N ALA A 30 7.06 6.39 -16.80
CA ALA A 30 6.96 7.57 -15.96
C ALA A 30 6.52 7.26 -14.52
N GLU A 31 5.68 6.23 -14.32
CA GLU A 31 5.25 5.84 -12.97
C GLU A 31 6.39 5.18 -12.18
N LEU A 32 7.18 4.30 -12.81
CA LEU A 32 8.33 3.68 -12.14
C LEU A 32 9.45 4.68 -11.84
N LEU A 33 9.65 5.68 -12.71
CA LEU A 33 10.58 6.78 -12.46
C LEU A 33 10.11 7.62 -11.27
N ALA A 34 8.83 8.01 -11.24
CA ALA A 34 8.26 8.74 -10.12
C ALA A 34 8.34 7.93 -8.80
N LEU A 35 8.04 6.63 -8.85
CA LEU A 35 8.13 5.74 -7.70
C LEU A 35 9.57 5.61 -7.19
N GLN A 36 10.55 5.51 -8.09
CA GLN A 36 11.97 5.51 -7.70
C GLN A 36 12.33 6.79 -6.96
N GLU A 37 11.94 7.96 -7.47
CA GLU A 37 12.23 9.25 -6.82
C GLU A 37 11.56 9.35 -5.44
N GLU A 38 10.31 8.90 -5.31
CA GLU A 38 9.60 8.88 -4.04
C GLU A 38 10.30 7.97 -3.01
N LEU A 39 10.67 6.75 -3.39
CA LEU A 39 11.37 5.80 -2.52
C LEU A 39 12.73 6.33 -2.04
N VAL A 40 13.48 6.99 -2.93
CA VAL A 40 14.74 7.67 -2.57
C VAL A 40 14.49 8.79 -1.55
N GLN A 41 13.38 9.52 -1.70
CA GLN A 41 13.02 10.60 -0.78
C GLN A 41 12.61 10.07 0.60
N MET A 42 11.91 8.93 0.67
CA MET A 42 11.55 8.26 1.92
C MET A 42 12.79 7.76 2.67
N ILE A 43 13.73 7.12 1.97
CA ILE A 43 15.02 6.71 2.56
C ILE A 43 15.77 7.92 3.13
N LYS A 44 15.78 9.03 2.40
CA LYS A 44 16.44 10.26 2.86
C LYS A 44 15.82 10.81 4.14
N LEU A 45 14.49 10.79 4.26
CA LEU A 45 13.79 11.21 5.47
C LEU A 45 14.12 10.31 6.67
N ILE A 46 14.23 9.01 6.42
CA ILE A 46 14.63 8.03 7.44
C ILE A 46 16.09 8.23 7.85
N ASP A 47 17.00 8.45 6.90
CA ASP A 47 18.41 8.74 7.18
C ASP A 47 18.57 10.02 8.02
N ASP A 48 17.78 11.06 7.74
CA ASP A 48 17.73 12.30 8.52
C ASP A 48 17.22 12.03 9.95
N SER A 49 16.12 11.28 10.08
CA SER A 49 15.58 10.87 11.38
C SER A 49 16.60 10.04 12.17
N LEU A 50 17.27 9.08 11.53
CA LEU A 50 18.34 8.27 12.14
C LEU A 50 19.54 9.13 12.56
N ALA A 51 19.86 10.17 11.80
CA ALA A 51 20.92 11.12 12.15
C ALA A 51 20.52 11.98 13.37
N GLU A 52 19.27 12.40 13.49
CA GLU A 52 18.74 13.09 14.68
C GLU A 52 18.71 12.17 15.91
N PHE A 53 18.41 10.89 15.74
CA PHE A 53 18.35 9.91 16.84
C PHE A 53 19.71 9.37 17.28
N LYS A 54 20.79 9.52 16.50
CA LYS A 54 22.16 9.17 16.93
C LYS A 54 22.56 10.17 18.03
N PRO A 55 22.50 9.80 19.31
CA PRO A 55 22.71 10.77 20.37
C PRO A 55 24.19 11.13 20.43
N LYS A 56 24.47 12.43 20.47
CA LYS A 56 25.69 12.96 21.08
C LYS A 56 25.76 12.36 22.49
N ALA A 57 26.67 11.42 22.69
CA ALA A 57 26.83 10.70 23.95
C ALA A 57 27.15 11.67 25.09
N SER A 58 26.16 11.97 25.93
CA SER A 58 26.22 12.55 27.29
C SER A 58 24.77 12.62 27.79
N ALA A 59 24.32 12.06 28.91
CA ALA A 59 24.89 11.41 30.09
C ALA A 59 23.75 10.58 30.76
N PRO A 60 23.98 9.84 31.86
CA PRO A 60 23.11 8.72 32.27
C PRO A 60 22.09 9.01 33.39
N LYS A 61 21.12 8.08 33.50
CA LYS A 61 20.15 7.78 34.59
C LYS A 61 18.86 8.62 34.52
N THR A 62 17.65 8.07 34.62
CA THR A 62 17.16 7.12 35.63
C THR A 62 16.02 6.23 35.12
N ALA A 63 15.94 5.03 35.67
CA ALA A 63 14.86 4.07 35.49
C ALA A 63 13.56 4.51 36.17
N THR A 64 12.42 4.25 35.52
CA THR A 64 11.14 3.94 36.19
C THR A 64 10.34 2.97 35.33
N LYS A 65 10.00 1.83 35.95
CA LYS A 65 9.05 0.83 35.46
C LYS A 65 7.63 1.42 35.46
N THR A 66 6.81 1.14 34.44
CA THR A 66 5.58 0.32 34.51
C THR A 66 4.69 0.47 33.26
N ALA A 67 3.98 -0.62 32.97
CA ALA A 67 2.76 -0.78 32.18
C ALA A 67 2.91 -1.08 30.67
N SER A 68 2.24 -2.17 30.28
CA SER A 68 2.28 -2.89 29.01
C SER A 68 1.98 -2.06 27.76
N PRO A 69 2.57 -2.40 26.59
CA PRO A 69 2.12 -1.86 25.32
C PRO A 69 0.80 -2.54 24.86
N PRO A 70 -0.07 -1.83 24.13
CA PRO A 70 -1.20 -2.42 23.41
C PRO A 70 -0.71 -3.40 22.32
N PRO A 71 -1.56 -4.30 21.79
CA PRO A 71 -1.16 -5.21 20.72
C PRO A 71 -0.65 -4.42 19.51
N PRO A 72 0.34 -4.95 18.76
CA PRO A 72 0.91 -4.26 17.62
C PRO A 72 -0.19 -3.96 16.59
N PRO A 73 -0.20 -2.78 15.95
CA PRO A 73 -1.06 -2.55 14.81
C PRO A 73 -0.72 -3.61 13.76
N GLU A 74 -1.74 -4.34 13.30
CA GLU A 74 -1.60 -5.28 12.20
C GLU A 74 -0.83 -4.60 11.06
N GLU A 75 0.32 -5.18 10.72
CA GLU A 75 1.09 -4.83 9.54
C GLU A 75 0.23 -5.12 8.30
N LYS A 76 -0.57 -4.13 7.94
CA LYS A 76 -1.40 -4.08 6.72
C LYS A 76 -0.59 -4.16 5.43
N TRP A 77 0.74 -4.19 5.55
CA TRP A 77 1.67 -4.42 4.45
C TRP A 77 2.30 -5.82 4.58
N SER A 78 1.49 -6.85 4.85
CA SER A 78 1.94 -8.23 4.71
C SER A 78 2.44 -8.45 3.28
N ARG A 79 3.72 -8.86 3.15
CA ARG A 79 4.42 -9.23 1.89
C ARG A 79 3.56 -10.09 0.95
N GLU A 80 2.61 -10.85 1.49
CA GLU A 80 1.65 -11.71 0.80
C GLU A 80 0.49 -10.99 0.08
N ASN A 81 0.24 -9.70 0.36
CA ASN A 81 -0.82 -8.90 -0.27
C ASN A 81 -0.30 -7.79 -1.19
N HIS A 82 0.99 -7.79 -1.53
CA HIS A 82 1.53 -6.82 -2.49
C HIS A 82 1.07 -7.17 -3.92
N PRO A 83 0.43 -6.25 -4.66
CA PRO A 83 -0.11 -6.52 -6.00
C PRO A 83 0.96 -6.91 -7.03
N ALA A 84 2.25 -6.60 -6.78
CA ALA A 84 3.34 -7.02 -7.65
C ALA A 84 3.73 -8.51 -7.53
N PHE A 85 3.37 -9.21 -6.44
CA PHE A 85 3.80 -10.61 -6.21
C PHE A 85 2.71 -11.67 -6.44
N LYS A 86 1.45 -11.27 -6.69
CA LYS A 86 0.38 -12.23 -7.04
C LYS A 86 0.41 -12.64 -8.52
N LYS A 87 1.60 -12.93 -9.05
CA LYS A 87 1.80 -13.55 -10.35
C LYS A 87 2.65 -14.81 -10.20
N THR A 88 2.15 -15.81 -9.47
CA THR A 88 2.38 -17.25 -9.74
C THR A 88 1.76 -18.13 -8.64
N ALA A 89 0.49 -18.49 -8.81
CA ALA A 89 -0.07 -19.75 -8.31
C ALA A 89 -1.44 -19.99 -8.95
N ALA A 90 -1.47 -20.66 -10.10
CA ALA A 90 -2.63 -21.45 -10.53
C ALA A 90 -2.39 -22.89 -10.01
N PRO A 91 -3.42 -23.64 -9.54
CA PRO A 91 -4.29 -24.33 -10.51
C PRO A 91 -5.78 -24.53 -10.11
N ALA A 92 -6.60 -24.63 -11.16
CA ALA A 92 -7.85 -25.39 -11.32
C ALA A 92 -9.18 -24.91 -10.65
N PRO A 93 -10.34 -25.16 -11.30
CA PRO A 93 -11.61 -24.43 -11.08
C PRO A 93 -12.56 -25.14 -10.11
N PRO A 94 -13.54 -24.41 -9.54
CA PRO A 94 -14.92 -24.92 -9.56
C PRO A 94 -15.98 -23.81 -9.75
N PRO A 95 -17.27 -24.18 -9.81
CA PRO A 95 -18.12 -24.34 -10.99
C PRO A 95 -18.73 -23.01 -11.52
N PRO A 96 -19.40 -23.01 -12.69
CA PRO A 96 -20.05 -21.82 -13.23
C PRO A 96 -21.27 -21.47 -12.37
N VAL A 97 -21.19 -20.42 -11.56
CA VAL A 97 -22.38 -19.79 -11.01
C VAL A 97 -22.85 -18.73 -11.99
N GLU A 98 -23.59 -19.25 -12.96
CA GLU A 98 -24.91 -18.76 -13.33
C GLU A 98 -25.02 -17.24 -13.42
N GLU A 99 -24.87 -16.78 -14.66
CA GLU A 99 -25.77 -15.86 -15.34
C GLU A 99 -27.11 -15.71 -14.58
N LYS A 100 -27.14 -14.84 -13.57
CA LYS A 100 -28.37 -14.22 -13.12
C LYS A 100 -28.39 -12.85 -13.77
N GLU A 101 -28.94 -12.87 -14.97
CA GLU A 101 -29.74 -11.80 -15.55
C GLU A 101 -30.61 -11.19 -14.45
N ALA A 102 -30.04 -10.24 -13.71
CA ALA A 102 -30.78 -9.33 -12.88
C ALA A 102 -31.08 -8.16 -13.81
N GLU A 103 -32.33 -8.16 -14.28
CA GLU A 103 -33.16 -7.00 -14.60
C GLU A 103 -32.54 -5.70 -14.06
N PRO A 104 -32.53 -4.57 -14.80
CA PRO A 104 -31.93 -3.34 -14.34
C PRO A 104 -32.70 -2.81 -13.12
N LEU A 105 -32.42 -3.38 -11.95
CA LEU A 105 -32.76 -2.84 -10.67
C LEU A 105 -32.09 -1.49 -10.69
N VAL A 106 -32.89 -0.44 -10.61
CA VAL A 106 -32.40 0.93 -10.50
C VAL A 106 -31.61 0.96 -9.20
N ILE A 107 -30.30 0.70 -9.29
CA ILE A 107 -29.42 0.64 -8.14
C ILE A 107 -29.30 2.08 -7.65
N THR A 108 -30.09 2.39 -6.63
CA THR A 108 -30.05 3.69 -5.97
C THR A 108 -28.89 3.64 -4.99
N TYR A 109 -27.89 4.47 -5.25
CA TYR A 109 -26.71 4.57 -4.41
C TYR A 109 -26.89 5.68 -3.36
N GLN A 110 -26.44 5.43 -2.13
CA GLN A 110 -26.43 6.42 -1.06
C GLN A 110 -25.00 6.76 -0.63
N VAL A 111 -24.85 7.96 -0.06
CA VAL A 111 -23.58 8.37 0.56
C VAL A 111 -23.27 7.41 1.71
N ASN A 112 -22.03 6.94 1.76
CA ASN A 112 -21.49 5.89 2.63
C ASN A 112 -21.69 4.44 2.19
N ASP A 113 -22.34 4.19 1.05
CA ASP A 113 -22.42 2.82 0.52
C ASP A 113 -21.02 2.32 0.11
N ASN A 114 -20.79 1.02 0.31
CA ASN A 114 -19.61 0.33 -0.22
C ASN A 114 -19.95 -0.26 -1.59
N VAL A 115 -19.15 0.10 -2.59
CA VAL A 115 -19.29 -0.33 -3.98
C VAL A 115 -17.95 -0.84 -4.51
N MET A 116 -17.98 -1.56 -5.62
CA MET A 116 -16.77 -1.91 -6.36
C MET A 116 -16.55 -0.88 -7.47
N ALA A 117 -15.56 -0.02 -7.34
CA ALA A 117 -15.19 0.98 -8.32
C ALA A 117 -14.17 0.41 -9.31
N LYS A 118 -14.39 0.65 -10.61
CA LYS A 118 -13.45 0.25 -11.65
C LYS A 118 -12.35 1.30 -11.81
N TRP A 119 -11.08 0.91 -11.74
CA TRP A 119 -9.98 1.85 -11.94
C TRP A 119 -9.74 2.11 -13.45
N VAL A 120 -10.18 3.26 -13.95
CA VAL A 120 -10.24 3.53 -15.40
C VAL A 120 -8.89 3.68 -16.11
N THR A 121 -7.87 4.22 -15.42
CA THR A 121 -6.56 4.56 -16.02
C THR A 121 -5.45 3.55 -15.68
N GLY A 122 -5.72 2.61 -14.77
CA GLY A 122 -4.77 1.59 -14.35
C GLY A 122 -5.06 0.23 -14.98
N ASP A 123 -5.10 -0.79 -14.12
CA ASP A 123 -5.33 -2.19 -14.46
C ASP A 123 -6.78 -2.50 -14.89
N LYS A 124 -7.70 -1.53 -14.79
CA LYS A 124 -9.13 -1.70 -15.07
C LYS A 124 -9.81 -2.72 -14.16
N GLY A 125 -9.20 -3.04 -13.03
CA GLY A 125 -9.76 -3.86 -11.97
C GLY A 125 -10.83 -3.13 -11.18
N PHE A 126 -11.57 -3.92 -10.40
CA PHE A 126 -12.64 -3.46 -9.52
C PHE A 126 -12.15 -3.48 -8.07
N TYR A 127 -12.27 -2.35 -7.38
CA TYR A 127 -11.74 -2.15 -6.04
C TYR A 127 -12.85 -1.69 -5.08
N PRO A 128 -12.84 -2.11 -3.81
CA PRO A 128 -13.78 -1.61 -2.83
C PRO A 128 -13.60 -0.10 -2.63
N ALA A 129 -14.69 0.64 -2.77
CA ALA A 129 -14.74 2.09 -2.61
C ALA A 129 -15.99 2.48 -1.83
N ARG A 130 -15.93 3.63 -1.15
CA ARG A 130 -17.07 4.22 -0.45
C ARG A 130 -17.58 5.44 -1.20
N ILE A 131 -18.88 5.53 -1.36
CA ILE A 131 -19.52 6.71 -1.97
C ILE A 131 -19.42 7.89 -0.99
N THR A 132 -18.73 8.95 -1.41
CA THR A 132 -18.56 10.17 -0.61
C THR A 132 -19.59 11.25 -0.93
N ALA A 133 -20.15 11.22 -2.15
CA ALA A 133 -21.23 12.08 -2.59
C ALA A 133 -22.00 11.38 -3.72
N VAL A 134 -23.31 11.55 -3.75
CA VAL A 134 -24.16 11.09 -4.86
C VAL A 134 -24.60 12.34 -5.60
N THR A 135 -24.07 12.55 -6.80
CA THR A 135 -24.62 13.53 -7.72
C THR A 135 -25.77 12.87 -8.44
N GLU A 136 -27.01 13.26 -8.13
CA GLU A 136 -28.17 12.86 -8.92
C GLU A 136 -27.96 13.35 -10.36
N ALA A 137 -27.59 12.43 -11.26
CA ALA A 137 -27.53 12.71 -12.68
C ALA A 137 -28.97 12.71 -13.19
N GLN A 138 -29.65 13.86 -13.11
CA GLN A 138 -30.93 14.05 -13.78
C GLN A 138 -30.74 13.86 -15.29
N GLY A 139 -31.37 12.82 -15.85
CA GLY A 139 -31.44 12.53 -17.28
C GLY A 139 -32.59 11.58 -17.58
#